data_AF-A0A9P6MYK3-F1
#
_entry.id   AF-A0A9P6MYK3-F1
#
_cell.length_a   1.000
_cell.length_b   1.000
_cell.length_c   1.000
_cell.angle_alpha   90.00
_cell.angle_beta   90.00
_cell.angle_gamma   90.00
#
_symmetry.space_group_name_H-M   'P 1'
#
loop_
_entity.id
_entity.type
_entity.pdbx_description
1 polymer ?
#
loop_
_entity_poly.entity_id
_entity_poly.type
_entity_poly.pdbx_seq_one_letter_code
_entity_poly.pdbx_strand_id
1 'polypeptide(L)'
;MAMADNTNNVSSSSSSTSSTAGDSQYSIPTALQKTEWAKQQSILKTNLVLTDDHPDWSVVLKPGNTHQLESVEGLKYIGGVDISFIVGNNEDAIASLIVLSYPNLKASLQVVYENYAKVKLTLPYIAGYLAFREVGPLLGLIQTLRADRPELEPQLILVDGCGILHPRGFGLASHLGLVSNIPTIGCSKNYLVIDGDGPILGAHPTMLKNIFRDFVATNKDAHGLMLLKGEVTGKVYGAALSAATTKSEDGAQNPIFVSVGHKVSLETAVAIVRACSLHRVPEPIRQADLRSRTEIKKWVKLLGQPVQQG
;
A
#
# COMPACT_ATOMS: atom_id res chain seq x y z
N MET A 1 12.94 -57.13 -48.09
CA MET A 1 11.55 -57.18 -47.61
C MET A 1 11.32 -55.87 -46.84
N ALA A 2 10.44 -55.02 -47.39
CA ALA A 2 10.06 -53.64 -47.00
C ALA A 2 11.18 -52.56 -47.13
N MET A 3 11.18 -51.66 -48.15
CA MET A 3 10.26 -50.54 -48.53
C MET A 3 10.48 -49.29 -47.64
N ALA A 4 11.12 -48.23 -48.15
CA ALA A 4 10.52 -47.01 -48.77
C ALA A 4 10.14 -45.97 -47.69
N ASP A 5 10.20 -44.64 -47.84
CA ASP A 5 10.19 -43.77 -49.01
C ASP A 5 10.45 -42.29 -48.62
N ASN A 6 10.66 -41.48 -49.65
CA ASN A 6 10.28 -40.06 -49.81
C ASN A 6 11.00 -38.90 -49.08
N THR A 7 11.80 -38.21 -49.91
CA THR A 7 12.06 -36.76 -49.91
C THR A 7 10.79 -35.95 -50.19
N ASN A 8 10.56 -34.87 -49.43
CA ASN A 8 9.71 -33.78 -49.88
C ASN A 8 10.27 -32.41 -49.46
N ASN A 9 10.35 -31.53 -50.45
CA ASN A 9 10.89 -30.19 -50.44
C ASN A 9 9.70 -29.21 -50.41
N VAL A 10 9.61 -28.33 -49.40
CA VAL A 10 8.71 -27.16 -49.45
C VAL A 10 9.41 -25.96 -48.83
N SER A 11 9.66 -24.99 -49.70
CA SER A 11 10.03 -23.61 -49.43
C SER A 11 9.02 -22.88 -48.54
N SER A 12 9.48 -22.08 -47.58
CA SER A 12 8.72 -20.90 -47.17
C SER A 12 9.64 -19.76 -46.74
N SER A 13 9.26 -18.60 -47.27
CA SER A 13 9.83 -17.26 -47.22
C SER A 13 10.14 -16.72 -45.83
N SER A 14 11.27 -16.02 -45.76
CA SER A 14 11.68 -15.11 -44.70
C SER A 14 10.75 -13.89 -44.60
N SER A 15 10.17 -13.67 -43.41
CA SER A 15 9.65 -12.37 -42.99
C SER A 15 10.29 -12.00 -41.66
N SER A 16 11.23 -11.06 -41.76
CA SER A 16 11.91 -10.42 -40.64
C SER A 16 10.96 -9.44 -39.96
N THR A 17 10.42 -9.80 -38.80
CA THR A 17 9.81 -8.85 -37.87
C THR A 17 10.82 -8.54 -36.77
N SER A 18 11.45 -7.37 -36.90
CA SER A 18 12.30 -6.78 -35.87
C SER A 18 11.44 -6.35 -34.67
N SER A 19 11.40 -7.17 -33.62
CA SER A 19 10.92 -6.76 -32.31
C SER A 19 12.07 -6.13 -31.53
N THR A 20 12.14 -4.80 -31.52
CA THR A 20 12.91 -4.07 -30.51
C THR A 20 12.19 -4.20 -29.17
N ALA A 21 12.41 -5.32 -28.48
CA ALA A 21 12.14 -5.43 -27.06
C ALA A 21 13.15 -4.54 -26.32
N GLY A 22 12.66 -3.52 -25.62
CA GLY A 22 13.48 -2.74 -24.70
C GLY A 22 14.12 -3.66 -23.67
N ASP A 23 15.44 -3.66 -23.65
CA ASP A 23 16.28 -4.51 -22.83
C ASP A 23 16.10 -4.10 -21.35
N SER A 24 15.16 -4.73 -20.65
CA SER A 24 14.97 -4.47 -19.22
C SER A 24 16.10 -5.15 -18.45
N GLN A 25 17.09 -4.39 -18.00
CA GLN A 25 18.25 -4.87 -17.22
C GLN A 25 17.90 -5.29 -15.78
N TYR A 26 16.76 -5.93 -15.55
CA TYR A 26 16.48 -6.51 -14.23
C TYR A 26 17.38 -7.73 -14.03
N SER A 27 18.17 -7.71 -12.96
CA SER A 27 18.65 -8.96 -12.38
C SER A 27 17.44 -9.64 -11.73
N ILE A 28 16.89 -10.67 -12.37
CA ILE A 28 15.83 -11.51 -11.79
C ILE A 28 16.35 -12.06 -10.46
N PRO A 29 15.68 -11.79 -9.32
CA PRO A 29 16.15 -12.25 -8.03
C PRO A 29 16.27 -13.76 -7.99
N THR A 30 17.46 -14.22 -7.59
CA THR A 30 17.77 -15.64 -7.51
C THR A 30 16.86 -16.32 -6.48
N ALA A 31 16.68 -17.63 -6.60
CA ALA A 31 15.96 -18.40 -5.58
C ALA A 31 16.55 -18.18 -4.18
N LEU A 32 17.89 -18.07 -4.09
CA LEU A 32 18.61 -17.76 -2.86
C LEU A 32 18.22 -16.39 -2.29
N GLN A 33 18.15 -15.36 -3.13
CA GLN A 33 17.74 -14.02 -2.70
C GLN A 33 16.31 -13.99 -2.16
N LYS A 34 15.38 -14.70 -2.81
CA LYS A 34 14.00 -14.82 -2.33
C LYS A 34 13.92 -15.55 -0.98
N THR A 35 14.73 -16.59 -0.78
CA THR A 35 14.83 -17.32 0.49
C THR A 35 15.38 -16.43 1.59
N GLU A 36 16.40 -15.63 1.31
CA GLU A 36 16.97 -14.71 2.30
C GLU A 36 15.97 -13.61 2.69
N TRP A 37 15.29 -13.01 1.72
CA TRP A 37 14.23 -12.04 2.01
C TRP A 37 13.08 -12.64 2.81
N ALA A 38 12.65 -13.86 2.49
CA ALA A 38 11.62 -14.55 3.27
C ALA A 38 12.07 -14.77 4.72
N LYS A 39 13.33 -15.16 4.93
CA LYS A 39 13.93 -15.32 6.27
C LYS A 39 13.97 -13.99 7.02
N GLN A 40 14.42 -12.91 6.38
CA GLN A 40 14.45 -11.57 6.96
C GLN A 40 13.05 -11.09 7.37
N GLN A 41 12.04 -11.26 6.51
CA GLN A 41 10.66 -10.91 6.86
C GLN A 41 10.17 -11.71 8.07
N SER A 42 10.45 -13.01 8.14
CA SER A 42 10.08 -13.84 9.28
C SER A 42 10.73 -13.39 10.59
N ILE A 43 12.01 -13.01 10.56
CA ILE A 43 12.74 -12.49 11.73
C ILE A 43 12.19 -11.12 12.15
N LEU A 44 12.04 -10.18 11.21
CA LEU A 44 11.58 -8.83 11.53
C LEU A 44 10.13 -8.83 12.05
N LYS A 45 9.28 -9.69 11.49
CA LYS A 45 7.88 -9.84 11.89
C LYS A 45 7.69 -10.16 13.37
N THR A 46 8.62 -10.86 14.02
CA THR A 46 8.49 -11.18 15.45
C THR A 46 8.56 -9.95 16.35
N ASN A 47 9.05 -8.82 15.83
CA ASN A 47 9.17 -7.55 16.55
C ASN A 47 7.99 -6.61 16.29
N LEU A 48 6.96 -7.03 15.54
CA LEU A 48 5.78 -6.21 15.34
C LEU A 48 4.93 -6.13 16.61
N VAL A 49 4.65 -4.91 17.05
CA VAL A 49 3.59 -4.61 18.01
C VAL A 49 2.30 -4.39 17.23
N LEU A 50 1.25 -5.14 17.56
CA LEU A 50 -0.06 -5.10 16.86
C LEU A 50 -1.19 -4.48 17.69
N THR A 51 -0.81 -3.84 18.80
CA THR A 51 -1.68 -3.13 19.72
C THR A 51 -1.24 -1.67 19.79
N ASP A 52 -2.08 -0.82 20.38
CA ASP A 52 -1.75 0.59 20.59
C ASP A 52 -0.54 0.69 21.54
N ASP A 53 0.56 1.23 21.02
CA ASP A 53 1.82 1.45 21.74
C ASP A 53 2.41 2.81 21.32
N HIS A 54 1.65 3.85 21.71
CA HIS A 54 1.91 5.25 21.42
C HIS A 54 1.49 6.10 22.64
N PRO A 55 2.34 6.27 23.66
CA PRO A 55 1.94 6.91 24.92
C PRO A 55 1.63 8.41 24.78
N ASP A 56 2.12 9.06 23.73
CA ASP A 56 1.99 10.51 23.54
C ASP A 56 0.63 10.93 22.95
N TRP A 57 -0.20 9.97 22.52
CA TRP A 57 -1.53 10.24 22.02
C TRP A 57 -2.47 9.07 22.26
N SER A 58 -3.76 9.35 22.39
CA SER A 58 -4.78 8.35 22.67
C SER A 58 -6.02 8.59 21.82
N VAL A 59 -6.77 7.52 21.62
CA VAL A 59 -8.08 7.57 20.97
C VAL A 59 -9.12 6.97 21.89
N VAL A 60 -10.31 7.56 21.90
CA VAL A 60 -11.50 6.95 22.50
C VAL A 60 -12.40 6.53 21.35
N LEU A 61 -12.83 5.28 21.37
CA LEU A 61 -13.70 4.71 20.35
C LEU A 61 -15.14 4.69 20.86
N LYS A 62 -16.10 4.94 19.99
CA LYS A 62 -17.51 5.00 20.37
C LYS A 62 -18.00 3.67 20.98
N PRO A 63 -18.80 3.69 22.06
CA PRO A 63 -19.40 2.49 22.61
C PRO A 63 -20.21 1.69 21.58
N GLY A 64 -20.04 0.37 21.55
CA GLY A 64 -20.72 -0.51 20.60
C GLY A 64 -20.22 -0.43 19.14
N ASN A 65 -19.30 0.50 18.83
CA ASN A 65 -18.65 0.59 17.54
C ASN A 65 -17.15 0.88 17.71
N THR A 66 -16.37 -0.19 17.88
CA THR A 66 -14.91 -0.19 18.10
C THR A 66 -14.08 0.33 16.93
N HIS A 67 -14.69 1.00 15.95
CA HIS A 67 -14.03 1.43 14.72
C HIS A 67 -14.39 2.86 14.32
N GLN A 68 -15.00 3.64 15.21
CA GLN A 68 -15.27 5.06 15.03
C GLN A 68 -14.70 5.85 16.21
N LEU A 69 -14.02 6.96 15.91
CA LEU A 69 -13.52 7.87 16.92
C LEU A 69 -14.68 8.59 17.62
N GLU A 70 -14.63 8.61 18.95
CA GLU A 70 -15.39 9.50 19.82
C GLU A 70 -14.57 10.75 20.11
N SER A 71 -13.33 10.57 20.55
CA SER A 71 -12.37 11.65 20.76
C SER A 71 -10.94 11.19 20.47
N VAL A 72 -10.06 12.17 20.32
CA VAL A 72 -8.63 11.97 20.12
C VAL A 72 -7.88 13.03 20.89
N GLU A 73 -6.84 12.63 21.61
CA GLU A 73 -6.00 13.51 22.41
C GLU A 73 -4.54 13.32 22.00
N GLY A 74 -3.78 14.41 21.93
CA GLY A 74 -2.35 14.36 21.62
C GLY A 74 -1.99 14.13 20.14
N LEU A 75 -2.84 13.49 19.33
CA LEU A 75 -2.56 13.24 17.90
C LEU A 75 -2.73 14.52 17.06
N LYS A 76 -1.61 15.15 16.71
CA LYS A 76 -1.51 16.42 15.97
C LYS A 76 -1.11 16.27 14.52
N TYR A 77 -0.31 15.24 14.19
CA TYR A 77 0.26 15.08 12.85
C TYR A 77 0.16 13.66 12.35
N ILE A 78 -0.40 13.49 11.15
CA ILE A 78 -0.46 12.21 10.45
C ILE A 78 0.29 12.34 9.13
N GLY A 79 1.25 11.44 8.93
CA GLY A 79 2.03 11.31 7.71
C GLY A 79 1.33 10.44 6.67
N GLY A 80 1.59 10.71 5.40
CA GLY A 80 1.24 9.87 4.27
C GLY A 80 2.47 9.66 3.40
N VAL A 81 2.67 8.43 2.95
CA VAL A 81 3.78 8.07 2.06
C VAL A 81 3.27 7.38 0.80
N ASP A 82 3.95 7.69 -0.31
CA ASP A 82 3.71 7.09 -1.63
C ASP A 82 5.01 7.04 -2.43
N ILE A 83 5.13 6.05 -3.32
CA ILE A 83 6.14 6.02 -4.39
C ILE A 83 5.43 5.93 -5.73
N SER A 84 5.60 6.98 -6.54
CA SER A 84 5.03 7.04 -7.88
C SER A 84 6.12 6.90 -8.94
N PHE A 85 5.88 6.04 -9.94
CA PHE A 85 6.80 5.76 -11.04
C PHE A 85 6.55 6.67 -12.24
N ILE A 86 7.61 6.99 -12.99
CA ILE A 86 7.46 7.63 -14.31
C ILE A 86 6.69 6.68 -15.25
N VAL A 87 5.71 7.20 -15.99
CA VAL A 87 4.90 6.39 -16.92
C VAL A 87 5.82 5.71 -17.95
N GLY A 88 5.69 4.38 -18.08
CA GLY A 88 6.53 3.59 -18.97
C GLY A 88 7.91 3.23 -18.42
N ASN A 89 8.23 3.60 -17.17
CA ASN A 89 9.48 3.29 -16.49
C ASN A 89 9.20 2.70 -15.10
N ASN A 90 9.78 1.54 -14.80
CA ASN A 90 9.54 0.81 -13.55
C ASN A 90 10.72 0.90 -12.56
N GLU A 91 11.70 1.75 -12.85
CA GLU A 91 12.89 2.02 -12.03
C GLU A 91 12.85 3.46 -11.49
N ASP A 92 12.65 4.44 -12.36
CA ASP A 92 12.66 5.85 -11.97
C ASP A 92 11.33 6.25 -11.34
N ALA A 93 11.40 6.70 -10.08
CA ALA A 93 10.25 7.03 -9.27
C ALA A 93 10.51 8.27 -8.39
N ILE A 94 9.41 8.86 -7.90
CA ILE A 94 9.40 9.85 -6.83
C ILE A 94 8.84 9.18 -5.58
N ALA A 95 9.69 9.07 -4.55
CA ALA A 95 9.22 8.82 -3.20
C ALA A 95 8.73 10.12 -2.57
N SER A 96 7.66 10.06 -1.77
CA SER A 96 7.05 11.22 -1.14
C SER A 96 6.65 10.96 0.30
N LEU A 97 6.82 11.98 1.14
CA LEU A 97 6.34 12.05 2.52
C LEU A 97 5.60 13.38 2.68
N ILE A 98 4.32 13.30 3.04
CA ILE A 98 3.46 14.45 3.31
C ILE A 98 2.98 14.36 4.76
N VAL A 99 3.01 15.46 5.51
CA VAL A 99 2.45 15.52 6.86
C VAL A 99 1.29 16.49 6.90
N LEU A 100 0.18 16.04 7.48
CA LEU A 100 -1.04 16.81 7.63
C LEU A 100 -1.28 17.10 9.11
N SER A 101 -1.84 18.28 9.41
CA SER A 101 -2.39 18.55 10.73
C SER A 101 -3.64 17.71 10.99
N TYR A 102 -3.81 17.21 12.20
CA TYR A 102 -4.94 16.40 12.67
C TYR A 102 -5.45 16.99 14.00
N PRO A 103 -6.76 16.91 14.36
CA PRO A 103 -7.86 16.13 13.76
C PRO A 103 -8.70 16.80 12.67
N ASN A 104 -8.51 18.09 12.41
CA ASN A 104 -9.48 18.90 11.66
C ASN A 104 -9.42 18.75 10.12
N LEU A 105 -9.14 17.56 9.59
CA LEU A 105 -9.00 17.33 8.13
C LEU A 105 -10.27 17.67 7.33
N LYS A 106 -11.46 17.50 7.91
CA LYS A 106 -12.75 17.83 7.27
C LYS A 106 -13.00 19.33 7.17
N ALA A 107 -12.58 20.10 8.17
CA ALA A 107 -12.78 21.54 8.21
C ALA A 107 -11.66 22.29 7.49
N SER A 108 -10.42 21.82 7.63
CA SER A 108 -9.22 22.42 7.04
C SER A 108 -8.20 21.32 6.75
N LEU A 109 -8.11 20.90 5.48
CA LEU A 109 -7.06 20.01 5.03
C LEU A 109 -5.73 20.77 4.92
N GLN A 110 -4.98 20.85 6.03
CA GLN A 110 -3.71 21.58 6.08
C GLN A 110 -2.53 20.62 5.96
N VAL A 111 -1.79 20.76 4.86
CA VAL A 111 -0.47 20.15 4.69
C VAL A 111 0.55 21.05 5.38
N VAL A 112 1.28 20.49 6.34
CA VAL A 112 2.28 21.23 7.15
C VAL A 112 3.72 20.90 6.76
N TYR A 113 3.94 19.80 6.04
CA TYR A 113 5.25 19.40 5.55
C TYR A 113 5.12 18.55 4.28
N GLU A 114 6.09 18.72 3.37
CA GLU A 114 6.20 17.95 2.13
C GLU A 114 7.68 17.70 1.83
N ASN A 115 8.04 16.45 1.52
CA ASN A 115 9.37 16.11 1.05
C ASN A 115 9.32 15.03 -0.02
N TYR A 116 10.26 15.09 -0.97
CA TYR A 116 10.31 14.25 -2.15
C TYR A 116 11.74 13.79 -2.44
N ALA A 117 11.89 12.56 -2.93
CA ALA A 117 13.18 12.05 -3.41
C ALA A 117 13.01 11.41 -4.78
N LYS A 118 13.85 11.83 -5.74
CA LYS A 118 14.05 11.09 -7.00
C LYS A 118 14.84 9.83 -6.68
N VAL A 119 14.27 8.67 -6.99
CA VAL A 119 14.86 7.38 -6.68
C VAL A 119 14.85 6.48 -7.89
N LYS A 120 15.83 5.58 -7.93
CA LYS A 120 15.94 4.53 -8.94
C LYS A 120 15.82 3.17 -8.26
N LEU A 121 14.70 2.48 -8.48
CA LEU A 121 14.33 1.21 -7.87
C LEU A 121 14.73 0.03 -8.75
N THR A 122 16.01 -0.35 -8.68
CA THR A 122 16.64 -1.36 -9.56
C THR A 122 16.24 -2.81 -9.30
N LEU A 123 15.71 -3.12 -8.11
CA LEU A 123 15.10 -4.43 -7.86
C LEU A 123 13.77 -4.54 -8.62
N PRO A 124 13.40 -5.68 -9.23
CA PRO A 124 12.11 -5.80 -9.91
C PRO A 124 10.94 -5.90 -8.91
N TYR A 125 9.73 -5.58 -9.38
CA TYR A 125 8.51 -5.81 -8.61
C TYR A 125 8.27 -7.30 -8.43
N ILE A 126 8.31 -7.77 -7.19
CA ILE A 126 7.92 -9.13 -6.83
C ILE A 126 6.84 -9.03 -5.76
N ALA A 127 5.66 -9.56 -6.09
CA ALA A 127 4.57 -9.68 -5.15
C ALA A 127 5.05 -10.38 -3.87
N GLY A 128 4.79 -9.78 -2.71
CA GLY A 128 5.28 -10.26 -1.41
C GLY A 128 6.59 -9.64 -0.92
N TYR A 129 7.32 -8.89 -1.76
CA TYR A 129 8.65 -8.34 -1.43
C TYR A 129 8.82 -6.85 -1.75
N LEU A 130 7.72 -6.14 -2.01
CA LEU A 130 7.71 -4.71 -2.35
C LEU A 130 8.52 -3.86 -1.35
N ALA A 131 8.42 -4.19 -0.06
CA ALA A 131 9.08 -3.46 1.02
C ALA A 131 10.60 -3.35 0.85
N PHE A 132 11.27 -4.35 0.27
CA PHE A 132 12.72 -4.32 0.04
C PHE A 132 13.14 -3.26 -0.99
N ARG A 133 12.21 -2.79 -1.83
CA ARG A 133 12.44 -1.70 -2.80
C ARG A 133 12.17 -0.33 -2.17
N GLU A 134 11.11 -0.24 -1.38
CA GLU A 134 10.48 1.06 -1.08
C GLU A 134 10.81 1.58 0.32
N VAL A 135 11.15 0.71 1.28
CA VAL A 135 11.45 1.13 2.67
C VAL A 135 12.65 2.06 2.73
N GLY A 136 13.72 1.80 1.98
CA GLY A 136 14.93 2.63 1.99
C GLY A 136 14.66 4.10 1.63
N PRO A 137 14.10 4.38 0.44
CA PRO A 137 13.67 5.73 0.06
C PRO A 137 12.75 6.41 1.07
N LEU A 138 11.72 5.71 1.56
CA LEU A 138 10.75 6.29 2.49
C LEU A 138 11.36 6.59 3.86
N LEU A 139 12.21 5.69 4.37
CA LEU A 139 12.95 5.90 5.61
C LEU A 139 13.90 7.10 5.49
N GLY A 140 14.53 7.28 4.34
CA GLY A 140 15.36 8.46 4.06
C GLY A 140 14.57 9.77 4.21
N LEU A 141 13.35 9.84 3.68
CA LEU A 141 12.49 11.03 3.82
C LEU A 141 12.10 11.31 5.27
N ILE A 142 11.83 10.25 6.05
CA ILE A 142 11.54 10.36 7.50
C ILE A 142 12.77 10.86 8.25
N GLN A 143 13.96 10.34 7.94
CA GLN A 143 15.22 10.77 8.56
C GLN A 143 15.54 12.23 8.25
N THR A 144 15.30 12.68 7.01
CA THR A 144 15.42 14.10 6.63
C THR A 144 14.44 14.97 7.42
N LEU A 145 13.17 14.56 7.54
CA LEU A 145 12.20 15.29 8.35
C LEU A 145 12.69 15.45 9.79
N ARG A 146 13.14 14.35 10.42
CA ARG A 146 13.64 14.36 11.80
C ARG A 146 14.84 15.29 11.99
N ALA A 147 15.70 15.39 10.99
CA ALA A 147 16.86 16.27 11.03
C ALA A 147 16.46 17.75 10.86
N ASP A 148 15.57 18.03 9.90
CA ASP A 148 15.31 19.40 9.46
C ASP A 148 14.16 20.07 10.22
N ARG A 149 13.11 19.32 10.54
CA ARG A 149 11.82 19.78 11.10
C ARG A 149 11.26 18.79 12.14
N PRO A 150 12.00 18.46 13.22
CA PRO A 150 11.58 17.45 14.20
C PRO A 150 10.23 17.77 14.87
N GLU A 151 9.86 19.04 14.98
CA GLU A 151 8.57 19.47 15.55
C GLU A 151 7.36 19.10 14.68
N LEU A 152 7.59 18.67 13.44
CA LEU A 152 6.57 18.22 12.50
C LEU A 152 6.61 16.69 12.30
N GLU A 153 7.33 15.94 13.15
CA GLU A 153 7.37 14.48 13.04
C GLU A 153 5.96 13.89 13.20
N PRO A 154 5.47 13.10 12.22
CA PRO A 154 4.16 12.50 12.32
C PRO A 154 4.14 11.44 13.42
N GLN A 155 3.11 11.48 14.25
CA GLN A 155 2.91 10.49 15.32
C GLN A 155 2.35 9.17 14.78
N LEU A 156 1.92 9.16 13.52
CA LEU A 156 1.35 8.03 12.81
C LEU A 156 1.55 8.23 11.30
N ILE A 157 1.90 7.17 10.58
CA ILE A 157 2.01 7.21 9.11
C ILE A 157 1.01 6.25 8.46
N LEU A 158 0.22 6.76 7.52
CA LEU A 158 -0.58 5.97 6.60
C LEU A 158 0.25 5.64 5.35
N VAL A 159 0.28 4.36 4.98
CA VAL A 159 1.12 3.83 3.90
C VAL A 159 0.24 3.27 2.79
N ASP A 160 0.46 3.68 1.52
CA ASP A 160 -0.17 3.02 0.35
C ASP A 160 0.46 1.63 0.14
N GLY A 161 -0.04 0.65 0.89
CA GLY A 161 0.53 -0.69 0.92
C GLY A 161 0.00 -1.50 2.09
N CYS A 162 0.31 -2.79 2.10
CA CYS A 162 -0.15 -3.68 3.16
C CYS A 162 0.73 -3.60 4.43
N GLY A 163 0.11 -3.82 5.58
CA GLY A 163 0.77 -4.20 6.83
C GLY A 163 0.75 -5.72 7.00
N ILE A 164 0.08 -6.22 8.05
CA ILE A 164 -0.07 -7.66 8.30
C ILE A 164 -1.02 -8.37 7.33
N LEU A 165 -1.85 -7.65 6.57
CA LEU A 165 -2.71 -8.19 5.50
C LEU A 165 -1.87 -8.47 4.25
N HIS A 166 -0.98 -9.44 4.37
CA HIS A 166 0.08 -9.74 3.42
C HIS A 166 0.36 -11.25 3.45
N PRO A 167 0.74 -11.91 2.34
CA PRO A 167 0.99 -13.37 2.32
C PRO A 167 1.97 -13.85 3.39
N ARG A 168 2.94 -12.99 3.74
CA ARG A 168 3.92 -13.25 4.81
C ARG A 168 3.62 -12.58 6.15
N GLY A 169 2.55 -11.79 6.21
CA GLY A 169 2.17 -10.98 7.38
C GLY A 169 3.18 -9.91 7.74
N PHE A 170 3.91 -9.37 6.75
CA PHE A 170 4.95 -8.36 6.91
C PHE A 170 5.11 -7.54 5.62
N GLY A 171 4.10 -6.70 5.34
CA GLY A 171 4.09 -5.81 4.17
C GLY A 171 4.88 -4.52 4.38
N LEU A 172 4.77 -3.59 3.41
CA LEU A 172 5.46 -2.31 3.41
C LEU A 172 5.21 -1.49 4.69
N ALA A 173 3.95 -1.39 5.12
CA ALA A 173 3.60 -0.60 6.30
C ALA A 173 4.22 -1.17 7.58
N SER A 174 4.21 -2.50 7.72
CA SER A 174 4.84 -3.20 8.85
C SER A 174 6.35 -3.01 8.86
N HIS A 175 7.00 -3.16 7.70
CA HIS A 175 8.44 -2.99 7.60
C HIS A 175 8.85 -1.54 7.90
N LEU A 176 8.21 -0.57 7.24
CA LEU A 176 8.48 0.86 7.46
C LEU A 176 8.25 1.26 8.92
N GLY A 177 7.14 0.83 9.53
CA GLY A 177 6.82 1.14 10.93
C GLY A 177 7.85 0.59 11.90
N LEU A 178 8.29 -0.65 11.69
CA LEU A 178 9.32 -1.28 12.51
C LEU A 178 10.65 -0.53 12.45
N VAL A 179 11.14 -0.20 11.25
CA VAL A 179 12.47 0.44 11.08
C VAL A 179 12.46 1.94 11.38
N SER A 180 11.32 2.61 11.22
CA SER A 180 11.16 4.02 11.59
C SER A 180 10.83 4.20 13.08
N ASN A 181 10.33 3.15 13.75
CA ASN A 181 9.76 3.20 15.09
C ASN A 181 8.62 4.24 15.22
N ILE A 182 7.83 4.40 14.15
CA ILE A 182 6.61 5.21 14.12
C ILE A 182 5.42 4.27 13.96
N PRO A 183 4.28 4.49 14.66
CA PRO A 183 3.05 3.78 14.36
C PRO A 183 2.68 3.86 12.88
N THR A 184 2.33 2.72 12.27
CA THR A 184 1.96 2.67 10.84
C THR A 184 0.69 1.89 10.59
N ILE A 185 -0.07 2.34 9.60
CA ILE A 185 -1.27 1.67 9.09
C ILE A 185 -1.09 1.45 7.59
N GLY A 186 -1.25 0.20 7.17
CA GLY A 186 -1.28 -0.15 5.75
C GLY A 186 -2.68 0.04 5.18
N CYS A 187 -2.77 0.80 4.09
CA CYS A 187 -3.99 1.06 3.35
C CYS A 187 -3.80 0.65 1.88
N SER A 188 -4.33 -0.50 1.48
CA SER A 188 -4.17 -1.01 0.11
C SER A 188 -5.46 -0.91 -0.70
N LYS A 189 -5.33 -0.58 -2.00
CA LYS A 189 -6.45 -0.59 -2.97
C LYS A 189 -6.84 -1.99 -3.44
N ASN A 190 -5.94 -2.96 -3.27
CA ASN A 190 -6.10 -4.35 -3.71
C ASN A 190 -5.79 -5.31 -2.56
N TYR A 191 -6.50 -6.44 -2.53
CA TYR A 191 -6.23 -7.49 -1.56
C TYR A 191 -5.10 -8.39 -2.05
N LEU A 192 -4.08 -8.59 -1.22
CA LEU A 192 -3.03 -9.58 -1.46
C LEU A 192 -3.44 -10.90 -0.84
N VAL A 193 -3.49 -11.96 -1.65
CA VAL A 193 -3.91 -13.29 -1.21
C VAL A 193 -2.98 -13.80 -0.11
N ILE A 194 -3.58 -14.32 0.96
CA ILE A 194 -2.88 -15.01 2.03
C ILE A 194 -3.05 -16.50 1.77
N ASP A 195 -1.97 -17.14 1.36
CA ASP A 195 -1.99 -18.55 0.97
C ASP A 195 -2.39 -19.44 2.16
N GLY A 196 -3.39 -20.30 1.93
CA GLY A 196 -3.85 -21.27 2.92
C GLY A 196 -4.69 -20.72 4.07
N ASP A 197 -4.91 -19.39 4.17
CA ASP A 197 -5.69 -18.82 5.28
C ASP A 197 -6.31 -17.43 5.00
N GLY A 198 -6.40 -16.96 3.76
CA GLY A 198 -7.11 -15.71 3.47
C GLY A 198 -8.62 -15.80 3.77
N PRO A 199 -9.35 -14.68 3.92
CA PRO A 199 -10.82 -14.63 4.05
C PRO A 199 -11.62 -15.28 2.93
N ILE A 200 -10.99 -15.60 1.81
CA ILE A 200 -11.63 -16.37 0.74
C ILE A 200 -10.56 -17.26 0.11
N LEU A 201 -10.57 -18.55 0.42
CA LEU A 201 -9.61 -19.50 -0.15
C LEU A 201 -9.90 -19.76 -1.63
N GLY A 202 -8.84 -19.77 -2.44
CA GLY A 202 -8.91 -20.09 -3.87
C GLY A 202 -9.66 -19.07 -4.75
N ALA A 203 -10.20 -18.00 -4.18
CA ALA A 203 -10.90 -16.97 -4.92
C ALA A 203 -9.96 -15.93 -5.54
N HIS A 204 -10.32 -15.47 -6.73
CA HIS A 204 -9.64 -14.34 -7.34
C HIS A 204 -9.87 -13.07 -6.48
N PRO A 205 -8.85 -12.21 -6.28
CA PRO A 205 -8.95 -11.01 -5.44
C PRO A 205 -10.09 -10.04 -5.79
N THR A 206 -10.59 -10.08 -7.04
CA THR A 206 -11.75 -9.29 -7.48
C THR A 206 -13.06 -9.73 -6.83
N MET A 207 -13.20 -11.01 -6.45
CA MET A 207 -14.39 -11.53 -5.78
C MET A 207 -14.60 -10.86 -4.42
N LEU A 208 -13.52 -10.50 -3.71
CA LEU A 208 -13.63 -9.84 -2.41
C LEU A 208 -14.34 -8.48 -2.49
N LYS A 209 -14.25 -7.78 -3.62
CA LYS A 209 -14.97 -6.51 -3.83
C LYS A 209 -16.47 -6.73 -3.95
N ASN A 210 -16.89 -7.82 -4.59
CA ASN A 210 -18.30 -8.18 -4.71
C ASN A 210 -18.85 -8.67 -3.36
N ILE A 211 -18.13 -9.55 -2.68
CA ILE A 211 -18.50 -10.02 -1.33
C ILE A 211 -18.61 -8.85 -0.36
N PHE A 212 -17.67 -7.91 -0.40
CA PHE A 212 -17.76 -6.69 0.39
C PHE A 212 -19.01 -5.87 0.07
N ARG A 213 -19.34 -5.70 -1.22
CA ARG A 213 -20.55 -4.98 -1.64
C ARG A 213 -21.81 -5.61 -1.10
N ASP A 214 -21.94 -6.93 -1.23
CA ASP A 214 -23.10 -7.69 -0.76
C ASP A 214 -23.18 -7.66 0.78
N PHE A 215 -22.03 -7.78 1.45
CA PHE A 215 -21.93 -7.65 2.91
C PHE A 215 -22.43 -6.29 3.39
N VAL A 216 -21.97 -5.18 2.80
CA VAL A 216 -22.38 -3.83 3.21
C VAL A 216 -23.86 -3.56 2.88
N ALA A 217 -24.38 -4.13 1.80
CA ALA A 217 -25.79 -4.00 1.44
C ALA A 217 -26.72 -4.69 2.46
N THR A 218 -26.25 -5.80 3.05
CA THR A 218 -27.02 -6.64 3.99
C THR A 218 -26.77 -6.28 5.46
N ASN A 219 -25.61 -5.69 5.79
CA ASN A 219 -25.18 -5.37 7.17
C ASN A 219 -25.02 -3.85 7.33
N LYS A 220 -26.14 -3.12 7.36
CA LYS A 220 -26.12 -1.64 7.45
C LYS A 220 -25.51 -1.12 8.76
N ASP A 221 -25.65 -1.90 9.82
CA ASP A 221 -25.07 -1.69 11.16
C ASP A 221 -23.55 -1.90 11.20
N ALA A 222 -22.96 -2.58 10.21
CA ALA A 222 -21.51 -2.70 10.10
C ALA A 222 -20.82 -1.41 9.61
N HIS A 223 -21.59 -0.37 9.26
CA HIS A 223 -21.09 0.95 8.86
C HIS A 223 -20.01 0.89 7.75
N GLY A 224 -20.17 0.00 6.78
CA GLY A 224 -19.23 -0.15 5.67
C GLY A 224 -17.90 -0.80 6.05
N LEU A 225 -17.85 -1.59 7.14
CA LEU A 225 -16.67 -2.31 7.60
C LEU A 225 -16.90 -3.82 7.57
N MET A 226 -15.99 -4.56 6.96
CA MET A 226 -15.98 -6.03 6.98
C MET A 226 -14.61 -6.52 7.45
N LEU A 227 -14.56 -7.28 8.55
CA LEU A 227 -13.30 -7.86 9.03
C LEU A 227 -12.82 -8.96 8.08
N LEU A 228 -11.53 -9.00 7.83
CA LEU A 228 -10.88 -9.98 6.97
C LEU A 228 -10.25 -11.05 7.84
N LYS A 229 -11.06 -12.06 8.16
CA LYS A 229 -10.72 -13.19 9.01
C LYS A 229 -10.28 -14.37 8.16
N GLY A 230 -9.21 -15.06 8.54
CA GLY A 230 -8.77 -16.26 7.85
C GLY A 230 -9.74 -17.42 8.02
N GLU A 231 -10.01 -18.16 6.94
CA GLU A 231 -10.95 -19.27 6.94
C GLU A 231 -10.48 -20.46 7.79
N VAL A 232 -9.17 -20.67 7.92
CA VAL A 232 -8.61 -21.84 8.61
C VAL A 232 -8.27 -21.51 10.06
N THR A 233 -7.50 -20.44 10.28
CA THR A 233 -7.01 -20.09 11.62
C THR A 233 -7.98 -19.23 12.40
N GLY A 234 -8.95 -18.59 11.72
CA GLY A 234 -9.80 -17.58 12.31
C GLY A 234 -9.07 -16.28 12.69
N LYS A 235 -7.81 -16.11 12.28
CA LYS A 235 -7.04 -14.88 12.56
C LYS A 235 -7.61 -13.70 11.79
N VAL A 236 -7.76 -12.55 12.45
CA VAL A 236 -8.10 -11.30 11.76
C VAL A 236 -6.81 -10.68 11.20
N TYR A 237 -6.76 -10.50 9.88
CA TYR A 237 -5.61 -9.92 9.18
C TYR A 237 -5.78 -8.43 8.88
N GLY A 238 -7.01 -7.92 8.93
CA GLY A 238 -7.32 -6.54 8.60
C GLY A 238 -8.81 -6.34 8.40
N ALA A 239 -9.18 -5.27 7.70
CA ALA A 239 -10.55 -4.98 7.37
C ALA A 239 -10.69 -4.40 5.96
N ALA A 240 -11.79 -4.72 5.27
CA ALA A 240 -12.26 -3.98 4.12
C ALA A 240 -13.16 -2.83 4.61
N LEU A 241 -12.88 -1.62 4.16
CA LEU A 241 -13.52 -0.40 4.62
C LEU A 241 -14.04 0.42 3.43
N SER A 242 -15.31 0.81 3.49
CA SER A 242 -15.86 1.91 2.68
C SER A 242 -15.55 3.22 3.41
N ALA A 243 -14.43 3.83 3.03
CA ALA A 243 -13.83 4.90 3.83
C ALA A 243 -14.45 6.30 3.55
N ALA A 244 -15.00 6.54 2.36
CA ALA A 244 -15.59 7.83 2.03
C ALA A 244 -17.04 7.95 2.49
N THR A 245 -17.43 9.16 2.91
CA THR A 245 -18.80 9.48 3.34
C THR A 245 -19.73 9.90 2.19
N THR A 246 -19.19 10.21 1.01
CA THR A 246 -19.99 10.57 -0.17
C THR A 246 -20.38 9.30 -0.92
N LYS A 247 -21.68 9.05 -1.08
CA LYS A 247 -22.13 7.97 -1.98
C LYS A 247 -21.67 8.33 -3.39
N SER A 248 -20.92 7.44 -4.05
CA SER A 248 -20.81 7.51 -5.51
C SER A 248 -22.20 7.28 -6.09
N GLU A 249 -22.56 7.98 -7.17
CA GLU A 249 -23.87 7.86 -7.84
C GLU A 249 -24.20 6.40 -8.23
N ASP A 250 -23.18 5.54 -8.41
CA ASP A 250 -23.31 4.11 -8.75
C ASP A 250 -23.35 3.13 -7.55
N GLY A 251 -23.70 3.60 -6.35
CA GLY A 251 -24.25 2.73 -5.30
C GLY A 251 -23.31 1.81 -4.50
N ALA A 252 -22.04 1.60 -4.89
CA ALA A 252 -21.07 0.91 -4.03
C ALA A 252 -19.61 1.30 -4.31
N GLN A 253 -18.96 1.96 -3.35
CA GLN A 253 -17.54 2.27 -3.46
C GLN A 253 -16.67 1.04 -3.22
N ASN A 254 -15.69 0.82 -4.10
CA ASN A 254 -14.64 -0.18 -3.89
C ASN A 254 -13.98 0.04 -2.52
N PRO A 255 -13.79 -1.01 -1.71
CA PRO A 255 -13.18 -0.85 -0.39
C PRO A 255 -11.72 -0.39 -0.51
N ILE A 256 -11.23 0.16 0.59
CA ILE A 256 -9.82 0.15 0.92
C ILE A 256 -9.57 -0.95 1.94
N PHE A 257 -8.44 -1.64 1.83
CA PHE A 257 -8.06 -2.71 2.74
C PHE A 257 -7.10 -2.16 3.79
N VAL A 258 -7.56 -2.08 5.02
CA VAL A 258 -6.84 -1.55 6.17
C VAL A 258 -6.20 -2.70 6.94
N SER A 259 -4.95 -2.53 7.35
CA SER A 259 -4.25 -3.50 8.17
C SER A 259 -3.23 -2.82 9.09
N VAL A 260 -3.02 -3.41 10.25
CA VAL A 260 -1.98 -2.96 11.19
C VAL A 260 -0.62 -3.03 10.51
N GLY A 261 0.12 -1.93 10.55
CA GLY A 261 1.54 -1.91 10.22
C GLY A 261 2.36 -2.26 11.46
N HIS A 262 2.43 -1.31 12.40
CA HIS A 262 3.21 -1.39 13.64
C HIS A 262 2.63 -0.44 14.71
N LYS A 263 2.67 -0.84 16.00
CA LYS A 263 2.34 -0.02 17.19
C LYS A 263 0.95 0.62 17.21
N VAL A 264 -0.01 0.00 16.53
CA VAL A 264 -1.41 0.44 16.52
C VAL A 264 -2.32 -0.78 16.45
N SER A 265 -3.44 -0.77 17.17
CA SER A 265 -4.47 -1.79 17.08
C SER A 265 -5.25 -1.70 15.77
N LEU A 266 -5.92 -2.78 15.37
CA LEU A 266 -6.74 -2.75 14.15
C LEU A 266 -7.94 -1.81 14.32
N GLU A 267 -8.50 -1.78 15.53
CA GLU A 267 -9.59 -0.91 15.96
C GLU A 267 -9.24 0.56 15.74
N THR A 268 -8.13 1.01 16.34
CA THR A 268 -7.59 2.35 16.17
C THR A 268 -7.22 2.62 14.72
N ALA A 269 -6.60 1.66 14.03
CA ALA A 269 -6.22 1.82 12.63
C ALA A 269 -7.42 2.11 11.72
N VAL A 270 -8.50 1.33 11.83
CA VAL A 270 -9.73 1.53 11.05
C VAL A 270 -10.37 2.87 11.41
N ALA A 271 -10.42 3.23 12.69
CA ALA A 271 -11.01 4.48 13.14
C ALA A 271 -10.28 5.71 12.59
N ILE A 272 -8.94 5.69 12.60
CA ILE A 272 -8.12 6.79 12.07
C ILE A 272 -8.20 6.86 10.55
N VAL A 273 -8.12 5.73 9.83
CA VAL A 273 -8.28 5.71 8.37
C VAL A 273 -9.63 6.30 7.97
N ARG A 274 -10.71 5.91 8.66
CA ARG A 274 -12.05 6.46 8.42
C ARG A 274 -12.09 7.98 8.70
N ALA A 275 -11.48 8.44 9.79
CA ALA A 275 -11.44 9.87 10.11
C ALA A 275 -10.61 10.69 9.10
N CYS A 276 -9.58 10.08 8.50
CA CYS A 276 -8.75 10.68 7.48
C CYS A 276 -9.31 10.58 6.05
N SER A 277 -10.46 9.94 5.85
CA SER A 277 -10.99 9.66 4.51
C SER A 277 -12.10 10.63 4.11
N LEU A 278 -11.75 11.65 3.32
CA LEU A 278 -12.72 12.45 2.58
C LEU A 278 -13.09 11.79 1.24
N HIS A 279 -12.18 10.97 0.73
CA HIS A 279 -12.32 10.15 -0.48
C HIS A 279 -12.07 8.67 -0.15
N ARG A 280 -12.11 7.79 -1.17
CA ARG A 280 -11.81 6.36 -1.00
C ARG A 280 -10.43 6.12 -0.36
N VAL A 281 -9.43 6.90 -0.79
CA VAL A 281 -8.07 6.85 -0.27
C VAL A 281 -7.93 7.93 0.81
N PRO A 282 -7.41 7.61 2.01
CA PRO A 282 -7.20 8.58 3.08
C PRO A 282 -6.36 9.76 2.62
N GLU A 283 -6.69 10.94 3.13
CA GLU A 283 -6.09 12.20 2.69
C GLU A 283 -4.56 12.23 2.79
N PRO A 284 -3.89 11.69 3.83
CA PRO A 284 -2.44 11.64 3.86
C PRO A 284 -1.82 10.91 2.66
N ILE A 285 -2.35 9.73 2.32
CA ILE A 285 -1.90 8.96 1.16
C ILE A 285 -2.28 9.65 -0.15
N ARG A 286 -3.51 10.15 -0.23
CA ARG A 286 -4.00 10.85 -1.43
C ARG A 286 -3.15 12.08 -1.75
N GLN A 287 -2.73 12.84 -0.73
CA GLN A 287 -1.84 13.99 -0.90
C GLN A 287 -0.44 13.56 -1.33
N ALA A 288 0.10 12.47 -0.78
CA ALA A 288 1.38 11.91 -1.19
C ALA A 288 1.37 11.53 -2.69
N ASP A 289 0.36 10.76 -3.14
CA ASP A 289 0.19 10.37 -4.54
C ASP A 289 -0.01 11.56 -5.49
N LEU A 290 -0.88 12.52 -5.15
CA LEU A 290 -1.13 13.67 -6.04
C LEU A 290 0.11 14.54 -6.24
N ARG A 291 0.90 14.71 -5.18
CA ARG A 291 2.06 15.58 -5.21
C ARG A 291 3.27 14.88 -5.80
N SER A 292 3.49 13.59 -5.52
CA SER A 292 4.52 12.79 -6.18
C SER A 292 4.31 12.76 -7.70
N ARG A 293 3.07 12.62 -8.19
CA ARG A 293 2.72 12.74 -9.62
C ARG A 293 3.00 14.13 -10.20
N THR A 294 2.83 15.18 -9.41
CA THR A 294 3.16 16.54 -9.82
C THR A 294 4.67 16.72 -9.98
N GLU A 295 5.47 16.16 -9.07
CA GLU A 295 6.94 16.14 -9.18
C GLU A 295 7.44 15.29 -10.36
N ILE A 296 6.77 14.17 -10.67
CA ILE A 296 7.06 13.40 -11.88
C ILE A 296 6.86 14.25 -13.14
N LYS A 297 5.74 14.98 -13.24
CA LYS A 297 5.49 15.87 -14.39
C LYS A 297 6.58 16.92 -14.55
N LYS A 298 7.04 17.52 -13.44
CA LYS A 298 8.17 18.47 -13.45
C LYS A 298 9.46 17.79 -13.91
N TRP A 299 9.74 16.58 -13.42
CA TRP A 299 10.93 15.82 -13.78
C TRP A 299 10.94 15.42 -15.27
N VAL A 300 9.86 14.84 -15.79
CA VAL A 300 9.73 14.46 -17.19
C VAL A 300 9.87 15.66 -18.12
N LYS A 301 9.28 16.82 -17.76
CA LYS A 301 9.42 18.07 -18.53
C LYS A 301 10.88 18.52 -18.62
N LEU A 302 11.66 18.37 -17.55
CA LEU A 302 13.09 18.70 -17.53
C LEU A 302 13.94 17.73 -18.37
N LEU A 303 13.49 16.48 -18.53
CA LEU A 303 14.16 15.48 -19.37
C LEU A 303 13.86 15.66 -20.87
N GLY A 304 13.01 16.61 -21.26
CA GLY A 304 12.66 16.85 -22.67
C GLY A 304 11.83 15.74 -23.32
N GLN A 305 11.24 14.83 -22.52
CA GLN A 305 10.37 13.77 -23.02
C GLN A 305 8.91 14.25 -23.11
N PRO A 306 8.16 13.88 -24.16
CA PRO A 306 6.76 14.27 -24.29
C PRO A 306 5.91 13.64 -23.18
N VAL A 307 5.16 14.46 -22.44
CA VAL A 307 4.23 14.00 -21.40
C VAL A 307 3.09 13.23 -22.06
N GLN A 308 3.09 11.90 -21.98
CA GLN A 308 1.89 11.11 -22.28
C GLN A 308 0.98 11.08 -21.05
N GLN A 309 -0.26 11.58 -21.23
CA GLN A 309 -1.32 11.50 -20.22
C GLN A 309 -1.90 10.07 -20.23
N GLY A 310 -2.00 9.46 -19.05
CA GLY A 310 -2.72 8.20 -18.80
C GLY A 310 -3.26 8.18 -17.38
#